data_AF-A0A9J6DKH2-F1
#
_entry.id   AF-A0A9J6DKH2-F1
#
_cell.length_a   1.000
_cell.length_b   1.000
_cell.length_c   1.000
_cell.angle_alpha   90.00
_cell.angle_beta   90.00
_cell.angle_gamma   90.00
#
_symmetry.space_group_name_H-M   'P 1'
#
loop_
_entity.id
_entity.type
_entity.pdbx_description
1 polymer ?
#
loop_
_entity_poly.entity_id
_entity_poly.type
_entity_poly.pdbx_seq_one_letter_code
_entity_poly.pdbx_strand_id
1 'polypeptide(L)'
;MDSPSLSSDTPIRAVDGNEGADLCPPELSALVEDCDNYAWQQQEKHVFVLSDAGKPIYCRHGSEEQLAALAGVMQALVSCISLTGDQVRYVRAGRLRLAFLLRLPLILVAATSLPISLQQLQGQLVYVHAQILSVVTASQLERVFSQRCNFDLRRLLAGSERFLDSLCDLMDCDPSFLLGAVRCLPLAPALRDQITQAMLKHCAKHKASTRSFNC
;
A
#
# COMPACT_ATOMS: atom_id res chain seq x y z
N MET A 1 -61.24 -37.73 -15.19
CA MET A 1 -61.86 -37.13 -16.38
C MET A 1 -61.18 -35.79 -16.62
N ASP A 2 -59.85 -35.79 -16.78
CA ASP A 2 -59.05 -36.22 -17.94
C ASP A 2 -58.93 -35.09 -18.99
N SER A 3 -57.76 -34.42 -18.93
CA SER A 3 -56.75 -34.17 -20.00
C SER A 3 -57.21 -34.01 -21.46
N PRO A 4 -56.56 -33.21 -22.32
CA PRO A 4 -55.11 -33.22 -22.63
C PRO A 4 -54.50 -31.79 -22.80
N SER A 5 -53.20 -31.45 -22.69
CA SER A 5 -51.88 -31.97 -23.10
C SER A 5 -51.50 -31.79 -24.59
N LEU A 6 -50.47 -30.95 -24.82
CA LEU A 6 -49.46 -30.94 -25.91
C LEU A 6 -49.97 -30.64 -27.35
N SER A 7 -49.25 -30.01 -28.30
CA SER A 7 -47.84 -29.64 -28.48
C SER A 7 -47.68 -28.74 -29.73
N SER A 8 -46.50 -28.12 -29.84
CA SER A 8 -45.67 -27.87 -31.06
C SER A 8 -46.17 -26.96 -32.19
N ASP A 9 -45.44 -25.87 -32.48
CA ASP A 9 -44.58 -25.81 -33.70
C ASP A 9 -43.77 -24.49 -33.86
N THR A 10 -42.43 -24.65 -33.82
CA THR A 10 -41.37 -24.14 -34.75
C THR A 10 -41.12 -22.61 -35.03
N PRO A 11 -39.94 -22.21 -35.56
CA PRO A 11 -39.16 -21.05 -35.08
C PRO A 11 -38.90 -19.96 -36.16
N ILE A 12 -37.94 -19.05 -35.87
CA ILE A 12 -37.13 -18.16 -36.76
C ILE A 12 -37.47 -16.66 -36.65
N ARG A 13 -36.59 -15.82 -36.04
CA ARG A 13 -35.52 -15.03 -36.70
C ARG A 13 -34.92 -13.97 -35.74
N ALA A 14 -33.62 -13.76 -35.83
CA ALA A 14 -32.85 -12.75 -35.10
C ALA A 14 -33.06 -11.33 -35.64
N VAL A 15 -32.98 -10.31 -34.75
CA VAL A 15 -32.58 -8.92 -35.05
C VAL A 15 -31.77 -8.37 -33.87
N ASP A 16 -30.69 -7.69 -34.23
CA ASP A 16 -29.56 -7.12 -33.49
C ASP A 16 -29.85 -6.03 -32.43
N GLY A 17 -28.86 -5.90 -31.51
CA GLY A 17 -28.33 -4.65 -30.94
C GLY A 17 -29.23 -3.88 -29.97
N ASN A 18 -28.76 -3.07 -29.02
CA ASN A 18 -27.46 -2.64 -28.51
C ASN A 18 -27.81 -1.82 -27.23
N GLU A 19 -26.84 -1.64 -26.32
CA GLU A 19 -26.79 -0.56 -25.30
C GLU A 19 -27.74 -0.66 -24.09
N GLY A 20 -27.25 -1.35 -23.06
CA GLY A 20 -27.64 -1.13 -21.67
C GLY A 20 -26.45 -0.59 -20.88
N ALA A 21 -25.98 0.61 -21.23
CA ALA A 21 -25.02 1.37 -20.44
C ALA A 21 -25.69 2.66 -19.96
N ASP A 22 -25.50 2.94 -18.67
CA ASP A 22 -25.63 4.22 -17.99
C ASP A 22 -26.94 4.99 -18.09
N LEU A 23 -27.65 5.06 -16.95
CA LEU A 23 -28.29 6.29 -16.48
C LEU A 23 -28.37 6.20 -14.95
N CYS A 24 -27.24 6.39 -14.27
CA CYS A 24 -27.26 6.66 -12.83
C CYS A 24 -27.62 8.17 -12.63
N PRO A 25 -28.61 8.53 -11.80
CA PRO A 25 -28.98 9.93 -11.60
C PRO A 25 -27.82 10.78 -11.02
N PRO A 26 -27.61 12.01 -11.50
CA PRO A 26 -26.50 12.88 -11.08
C PRO A 26 -26.53 13.27 -9.59
N GLU A 27 -27.69 13.17 -8.93
CA GLU A 27 -27.82 13.45 -7.50
C GLU A 27 -27.22 12.36 -6.62
N LEU A 28 -27.22 11.10 -7.08
CA LEU A 28 -26.62 10.00 -6.32
C LEU A 28 -25.10 10.01 -6.43
N SER A 29 -24.54 10.36 -7.59
CA SER A 29 -23.09 10.48 -7.79
C SER A 29 -22.49 11.61 -6.97
N ALA A 30 -23.17 12.76 -6.88
CA ALA A 30 -22.70 13.89 -6.08
C ALA A 30 -22.64 13.55 -4.58
N LEU A 31 -23.67 12.85 -4.06
CA LEU A 31 -23.69 12.40 -2.66
C LEU A 31 -22.63 11.34 -2.37
N VAL A 32 -22.30 10.48 -3.35
CA VAL A 32 -21.22 9.48 -3.23
C VAL A 32 -19.85 10.17 -3.24
N GLU A 33 -19.62 11.14 -4.13
CA GLU A 33 -18.38 11.94 -4.15
C GLU A 33 -18.18 12.73 -2.84
N ASP A 34 -19.25 13.30 -2.28
CA ASP A 34 -19.20 14.01 -0.99
C ASP A 34 -18.96 13.04 0.19
N CYS A 35 -19.57 11.85 0.16
CA CYS A 35 -19.38 10.82 1.18
C CYS A 35 -17.96 10.24 1.15
N ASP A 36 -17.43 9.97 -0.04
CA ASP A 36 -16.05 9.51 -0.24
C ASP A 36 -15.04 10.55 0.25
N ASN A 37 -15.29 11.83 -0.02
CA ASN A 37 -14.46 12.93 0.48
C ASN A 37 -14.53 13.04 2.01
N TYR A 38 -15.72 12.89 2.61
CA TYR A 38 -15.88 12.92 4.08
C TYR A 38 -15.24 11.70 4.76
N ALA A 39 -15.41 10.50 4.21
CA ALA A 39 -14.79 9.27 4.70
C ALA A 39 -13.27 9.32 4.58
N TRP A 40 -12.75 9.94 3.52
CA TRP A 40 -11.32 10.21 3.33
C TRP A 40 -10.80 11.17 4.40
N GLN A 41 -11.48 12.29 4.65
CA GLN A 41 -11.07 13.28 5.65
C GLN A 41 -11.04 12.74 7.09
N GLN A 42 -11.83 11.71 7.38
CA GLN A 42 -11.83 11.05 8.68
C GLN A 42 -10.65 10.09 8.90
N GLN A 43 -9.89 9.76 7.86
CA GLN A 43 -8.74 8.89 8.03
C GLN A 43 -7.65 9.61 8.84
N GLU A 44 -7.12 8.92 9.85
CA GLU A 44 -6.17 9.52 10.78
C GLU A 44 -4.76 9.68 10.17
N LYS A 45 -4.45 8.90 9.13
CA LYS A 45 -3.16 8.90 8.44
C LYS A 45 -3.31 8.52 6.97
N HIS A 46 -2.76 9.35 6.09
CA HIS A 46 -2.65 9.10 4.67
C HIS A 46 -1.19 8.86 4.25
N VAL A 47 -1.02 8.05 3.21
CA VAL A 47 0.26 7.84 2.54
C VAL A 47 0.04 8.04 1.05
N PHE A 48 0.93 8.82 0.44
CA PHE A 48 0.94 9.15 -0.97
C PHE A 48 2.30 8.79 -1.57
N VAL A 49 2.28 8.28 -2.78
CA VAL A 49 3.46 8.08 -3.61
C VAL A 49 3.16 8.79 -4.93
N LEU A 50 4.05 9.68 -5.35
CA LEU A 50 3.96 10.38 -6.61
C LEU A 50 5.32 10.40 -7.32
N SER A 51 5.29 10.61 -8.63
CA SER A 51 6.52 10.78 -9.42
C SER A 51 7.14 12.16 -9.17
N ASP A 52 8.38 12.34 -9.57
CA ASP A 52 9.04 13.67 -9.62
C ASP A 52 8.24 14.74 -10.38
N ALA A 53 7.51 14.34 -11.42
CA ALA A 53 6.57 15.16 -12.18
C ALA A 53 5.22 15.45 -11.47
N GLY A 54 5.01 14.93 -10.26
CA GLY A 54 3.79 15.17 -9.47
C GLY A 54 2.62 14.25 -9.83
N LYS A 55 2.85 13.21 -10.65
CA LYS A 55 1.79 12.25 -11.00
C LYS A 55 1.56 11.31 -9.82
N PRO A 56 0.33 11.15 -9.32
CA PRO A 56 0.04 10.18 -8.27
C PRO A 56 0.27 8.77 -8.80
N ILE A 57 0.97 7.96 -8.00
CA ILE A 57 1.31 6.56 -8.27
C ILE A 57 0.55 5.62 -7.32
N TYR A 58 0.38 6.02 -6.07
CA TYR A 58 -0.38 5.26 -5.07
C TYR A 58 -0.93 6.21 -4.01
N CYS A 59 -2.17 5.98 -3.60
CA CYS A 59 -2.80 6.63 -2.44
C CYS A 59 -3.42 5.55 -1.53
N ARG A 60 -3.13 5.57 -0.23
CA ARG A 60 -3.72 4.60 0.73
C ARG A 60 -5.25 4.70 0.82
N HIS A 61 -5.78 5.91 0.65
CA HIS A 61 -7.20 6.20 0.78
C HIS A 61 -7.63 7.13 -0.36
N GLY A 62 -8.79 6.85 -0.95
CA GLY A 62 -9.30 7.55 -2.14
C GLY A 62 -8.66 7.05 -3.43
N SER A 63 -8.98 7.70 -4.57
CA SER A 63 -8.38 7.37 -5.86
C SER A 63 -7.25 8.32 -6.25
N GLU A 64 -6.29 7.80 -7.00
CA GLU A 64 -5.19 8.60 -7.55
C GLU A 64 -5.71 9.70 -8.49
N GLU A 65 -6.78 9.46 -9.24
CA GLU A 65 -7.38 10.49 -10.11
C GLU A 65 -7.94 11.67 -9.30
N GLN A 66 -8.69 11.40 -8.24
CA GLN A 66 -9.30 12.43 -7.39
C GLN A 66 -8.23 13.27 -6.68
N LEU A 67 -7.11 12.65 -6.31
CA LEU A 67 -6.05 13.27 -5.51
C LEU A 67 -4.90 13.82 -6.37
N ALA A 68 -5.04 13.84 -7.69
CA ALA A 68 -4.02 14.37 -8.62
C ALA A 68 -3.69 15.84 -8.37
N ALA A 69 -4.69 16.67 -8.04
CA ALA A 69 -4.47 18.07 -7.68
C ALA A 69 -3.61 18.21 -6.41
N LEU A 70 -3.87 17.37 -5.40
CA LEU A 70 -3.11 17.34 -4.16
C LEU A 70 -1.67 16.89 -4.39
N ALA A 71 -1.46 15.87 -5.22
CA ALA A 71 -0.13 15.42 -5.63
C ALA A 71 0.67 16.52 -6.32
N GLY A 72 0.01 17.31 -7.19
CA GLY A 72 0.60 18.50 -7.81
C GLY A 72 1.04 19.55 -6.78
N VAL A 73 0.22 19.82 -5.77
CA VAL A 73 0.57 20.75 -4.68
C VAL A 73 1.77 20.24 -3.86
N MET A 74 1.81 18.94 -3.54
CA MET A 74 2.95 18.33 -2.83
C MET A 74 4.24 18.45 -3.65
N GLN A 75 4.18 18.19 -4.96
CA GLN A 75 5.31 18.33 -5.86
C GLN A 75 5.79 19.79 -5.97
N ALA A 76 4.85 20.74 -6.04
CA ALA A 76 5.17 22.16 -6.09
C ALA A 76 5.91 22.59 -4.82
N LEU A 77 5.47 22.12 -3.65
CA LEU A 77 6.14 22.39 -2.38
C LEU A 77 7.57 21.84 -2.35
N VAL A 78 7.78 20.60 -2.80
CA VAL A 78 9.12 20.00 -2.94
C VAL A 78 9.99 20.85 -3.88
N SER A 79 9.44 21.24 -5.03
CA SER A 79 10.16 22.01 -6.06
C SER A 79 10.56 23.40 -5.57
N CYS A 80 9.65 24.11 -4.89
CA CYS A 80 9.93 25.43 -4.33
C CYS A 80 11.11 25.41 -3.34
N ILE A 81 11.19 24.39 -2.48
CA ILE A 81 12.28 24.25 -1.51
C ILE A 81 13.58 23.85 -2.21
N SER A 82 13.51 22.98 -3.23
CA SER A 82 14.66 22.59 -4.05
C SER A 82 15.34 23.78 -4.74
N LEU A 83 14.59 24.81 -5.14
CA LEU A 83 15.16 26.06 -5.70
C LEU A 83 16.09 26.80 -4.75
N THR A 84 15.96 26.58 -3.43
CA THR A 84 16.84 27.17 -2.42
C THR A 84 18.08 26.31 -2.12
N GLY A 85 18.21 25.16 -2.78
CA GLY A 85 19.29 24.19 -2.56
C GLY A 85 19.07 23.28 -1.34
N ASP A 86 17.87 23.30 -0.75
CA ASP A 86 17.48 22.45 0.38
C ASP A 86 16.41 21.43 -0.03
N GLN A 87 16.11 20.47 0.85
CA GLN A 87 15.15 19.39 0.61
C GLN A 87 14.11 19.37 1.73
N VAL A 88 12.82 19.37 1.35
CA VAL A 88 11.76 19.20 2.35
C VAL A 88 11.85 17.84 3.00
N ARG A 89 11.86 17.84 4.35
CA ARG A 89 11.75 16.61 5.15
C ARG A 89 10.44 16.54 5.89
N TYR A 90 10.00 17.65 6.47
CA TYR A 90 8.84 17.70 7.33
C TYR A 90 8.10 19.04 7.21
N VAL A 91 6.78 18.99 7.33
CA VAL A 91 5.94 20.18 7.50
C VAL A 91 5.02 19.93 8.70
N ARG A 92 4.94 20.90 9.61
CA ARG A 92 4.05 20.84 10.77
C ARG A 92 3.14 22.06 10.78
N ALA A 93 1.84 21.81 10.74
CA ALA A 93 0.81 22.85 10.78
C ALA A 93 -0.20 22.50 11.88
N GLY A 94 -0.01 23.06 13.08
CA GLY A 94 -0.82 22.71 14.26
C GLY A 94 -0.71 21.22 14.60
N ARG A 95 -1.82 20.49 14.46
CA ARG A 95 -1.91 19.03 14.66
C ARG A 95 -1.48 18.22 13.43
N LEU A 96 -1.52 18.82 12.24
CA LEU A 96 -1.10 18.17 11.01
C LEU A 96 0.42 18.00 10.98
N ARG A 97 0.85 16.78 10.71
CA ARG A 97 2.25 16.39 10.51
C ARG A 97 2.38 15.79 9.12
N LEU A 98 3.24 16.37 8.31
CA LEU A 98 3.64 15.86 7.01
C LEU A 98 5.10 15.43 7.07
N ALA A 99 5.39 14.24 6.57
CA ALA A 99 6.75 13.77 6.33
C ALA A 99 6.95 13.51 4.85
N PHE A 100 8.11 13.91 4.33
CA PHE A 100 8.52 13.75 2.95
C PHE A 100 9.74 12.84 2.90
N LEU A 101 9.72 11.90 1.96
CA LEU A 101 10.86 11.06 1.62
C LEU A 101 11.08 11.13 0.11
N LEU A 102 12.16 11.82 -0.26
CA LEU A 102 12.54 12.05 -1.65
C LEU A 102 13.56 10.99 -2.06
N ARG A 103 13.11 10.03 -2.88
CA ARG A 103 13.93 8.94 -3.44
C ARG A 103 13.65 8.90 -4.94
N LEU A 104 14.22 9.87 -5.66
CA LEU A 104 13.98 10.03 -7.10
C LEU A 104 14.12 8.69 -7.84
N PRO A 105 13.18 8.36 -8.75
CA PRO A 105 12.12 9.22 -9.30
C PRO A 105 10.84 9.32 -8.44
N LEU A 106 10.84 8.83 -7.19
CA LEU A 106 9.69 8.80 -6.30
C LEU A 106 9.74 9.89 -5.23
N ILE A 107 8.59 10.50 -5.00
CA ILE A 107 8.30 11.39 -3.89
C ILE A 107 7.25 10.68 -3.03
N LEU A 108 7.61 10.33 -1.80
CA LEU A 108 6.70 9.72 -0.85
C LEU A 108 6.31 10.72 0.22
N VAL A 109 5.04 10.77 0.56
CA VAL A 109 4.49 11.72 1.54
C VAL A 109 3.58 10.99 2.50
N ALA A 110 3.77 11.19 3.80
CA ALA A 110 2.84 10.74 4.84
C ALA A 110 2.22 11.94 5.52
N ALA A 111 0.91 11.92 5.71
CA ALA A 111 0.15 12.97 6.37
C ALA A 111 -0.67 12.40 7.53
N THR A 112 -0.61 13.00 8.70
CA THR A 112 -1.40 12.54 9.85
C THR A 112 -1.73 13.66 10.84
N SER A 113 -2.84 13.51 11.55
CA SER A 113 -3.19 14.33 12.71
C SER A 113 -2.84 13.67 14.06
N LEU A 114 -2.40 12.39 14.03
CA LEU A 114 -2.02 11.60 15.19
C LEU A 114 -0.76 12.13 15.87
N PRO A 115 -0.59 11.90 17.19
CA PRO A 115 0.58 12.32 17.96
C PRO A 115 1.82 11.44 17.69
N ILE A 116 2.08 11.08 16.43
CA ILE A 116 3.25 10.33 15.99
C ILE A 116 4.41 11.29 15.74
N SER A 117 5.65 10.87 16.00
CA SER A 117 6.82 11.68 15.68
C SER A 117 7.10 11.72 14.18
N LEU A 118 7.68 12.82 13.71
CA LEU A 118 8.06 12.98 12.31
C LEU A 118 9.07 11.92 11.84
N GLN A 119 9.97 11.49 12.73
CA GLN A 119 10.94 10.43 12.45
C GLN A 119 10.27 9.07 12.24
N GLN A 120 9.23 8.75 13.03
CA GLN A 120 8.45 7.53 12.84
C GLN A 120 7.73 7.54 11.49
N LEU A 121 7.13 8.66 11.10
CA LEU A 121 6.51 8.80 9.77
C LEU A 121 7.54 8.62 8.66
N GLN A 122 8.74 9.21 8.80
CA GLN A 122 9.81 9.02 7.83
C GLN A 122 10.22 7.54 7.74
N GLY A 123 10.32 6.83 8.87
CA GLY A 123 10.57 5.39 8.91
C GLY A 123 9.49 4.58 8.19
N GLN A 124 8.21 4.91 8.39
CA GLN A 124 7.10 4.28 7.67
C GLN A 124 7.23 4.48 6.15
N LEU A 125 7.59 5.68 5.70
CA LEU A 125 7.83 5.94 4.27
C LEU A 125 9.00 5.11 3.71
N VAL A 126 10.03 4.83 4.51
CA VAL A 126 11.14 3.95 4.09
C VAL A 126 10.64 2.52 3.85
N TYR A 127 9.75 2.00 4.69
CA TYR A 127 9.13 0.69 4.47
C TYR A 127 8.26 0.66 3.21
N VAL A 128 7.45 1.70 2.98
CA VAL A 128 6.63 1.83 1.77
C VAL A 128 7.51 1.84 0.51
N HIS A 129 8.60 2.61 0.53
CA HIS A 129 9.57 2.63 -0.56
C HIS A 129 10.22 1.25 -0.78
N ALA A 130 10.62 0.55 0.28
CA ALA A 130 11.17 -0.79 0.18
C ALA A 130 10.16 -1.79 -0.41
N GLN A 131 8.87 -1.67 -0.06
CA GLN A 131 7.80 -2.48 -0.62
C GLN A 131 7.63 -2.23 -2.12
N ILE A 132 7.67 -0.97 -2.57
CA ILE A 132 7.66 -0.63 -4.01
C ILE A 132 8.84 -1.27 -4.72
N LEU A 133 10.06 -1.17 -4.16
CA LEU A 133 11.26 -1.77 -4.75
C LEU A 133 11.20 -3.30 -4.82
N SER A 134 10.43 -3.94 -3.93
CA SER A 134 10.22 -5.39 -3.97
C SER A 134 9.33 -5.82 -5.14
N VAL A 135 8.45 -4.93 -5.63
CA VAL A 135 7.58 -5.16 -6.78
C VAL A 135 8.28 -4.73 -8.07
N VAL A 136 8.81 -3.51 -8.08
CA VAL A 136 9.53 -2.91 -9.21
C VAL A 136 10.98 -2.70 -8.80
N THR A 137 11.86 -3.63 -9.18
CA THR A 137 13.28 -3.57 -8.82
C THR A 137 13.90 -2.20 -9.16
N ALA A 138 14.84 -1.73 -8.34
CA ALA A 138 15.46 -0.40 -8.49
C ALA A 138 16.04 -0.15 -9.90
N SER A 139 16.66 -1.17 -10.50
CA SER A 139 17.21 -1.08 -11.85
C SER A 139 16.14 -0.93 -12.95
N GLN A 140 14.97 -1.54 -12.77
CA GLN A 140 13.83 -1.32 -13.67
C GLN A 140 13.29 0.09 -13.50
N LEU A 141 13.18 0.57 -12.26
CA LEU A 141 12.69 1.92 -11.98
C LEU A 141 13.58 2.98 -12.63
N GLU A 142 14.90 2.92 -12.43
CA GLU A 142 15.87 3.83 -13.04
C GLU A 142 15.86 3.75 -14.58
N ARG A 143 15.84 2.53 -15.14
CA ARG A 143 15.84 2.32 -16.59
C ARG A 143 14.58 2.87 -17.24
N VAL A 144 13.42 2.66 -16.63
CA VAL A 144 12.13 3.08 -17.19
C VAL A 144 12.01 4.61 -17.15
N PHE A 145 12.35 5.24 -16.03
CA PHE A 145 12.29 6.70 -15.92
C PHE A 145 13.37 7.42 -16.73
N SER A 146 14.57 6.83 -16.90
CA SER A 146 15.62 7.41 -17.77
C SER A 146 15.29 7.32 -19.26
N GLN A 147 14.63 6.25 -19.71
CA GLN A 147 14.25 6.08 -21.12
C GLN A 147 12.93 6.78 -21.47
N ARG A 148 12.00 6.87 -20.51
CA ARG A 148 10.69 7.47 -20.68
C ARG A 148 10.31 8.23 -19.42
N CYS A 149 10.73 9.49 -19.33
CA CYS A 149 10.41 10.38 -18.20
C CYS A 149 8.91 10.53 -17.93
N ASN A 150 8.05 10.24 -18.91
CA ASN A 150 6.58 10.29 -18.79
C ASN A 150 5.91 8.94 -18.52
N PHE A 151 6.68 7.88 -18.23
CA PHE A 151 6.13 6.57 -17.96
C PHE A 151 5.20 6.57 -16.74
N ASP A 152 4.07 5.85 -16.85
CA ASP A 152 3.10 5.72 -15.76
C ASP A 152 3.45 4.52 -14.89
N LEU A 153 4.06 4.77 -13.73
CA LEU A 153 4.47 3.72 -12.80
C LEU A 153 3.28 2.95 -12.21
N ARG A 154 2.08 3.53 -12.21
CA ARG A 154 0.85 2.84 -11.77
C ARG A 154 0.67 1.51 -12.49
N ARG A 155 1.03 1.46 -13.78
CA ARG A 155 0.91 0.24 -14.59
C ARG A 155 1.84 -0.90 -14.14
N LEU A 156 2.97 -0.58 -13.52
CA LEU A 156 3.90 -1.58 -12.99
C LEU A 156 3.52 -2.02 -11.58
N LEU A 157 2.86 -1.15 -10.82
CA LEU A 157 2.33 -1.46 -9.48
C LEU A 157 0.91 -2.06 -9.52
N ALA A 158 0.27 -2.06 -10.68
CA ALA A 158 -1.07 -2.60 -10.90
C ALA A 158 -1.20 -4.02 -10.33
N GLY A 159 -2.15 -4.21 -9.41
CA GLY A 159 -2.42 -5.48 -8.73
C GLY A 159 -1.56 -5.76 -7.50
N SER A 160 -0.63 -4.86 -7.16
CA SER A 160 0.22 -4.94 -5.96
C SER A 160 -0.12 -3.90 -4.88
N GLU A 161 -1.13 -3.06 -5.11
CA GLU A 161 -1.56 -1.98 -4.22
C GLU A 161 -1.98 -2.53 -2.85
N ARG A 162 -2.69 -3.67 -2.86
CA ARG A 162 -3.11 -4.37 -1.64
C ARG A 162 -1.97 -4.71 -0.69
N PHE A 163 -0.74 -4.89 -1.20
CA PHE A 163 0.43 -5.15 -0.36
C PHE A 163 0.93 -3.87 0.31
N LEU A 164 0.81 -2.72 -0.35
CA LEU A 164 1.09 -1.41 0.25
C LEU A 164 0.04 -1.09 1.32
N ASP A 165 -1.24 -1.35 1.07
CA ASP A 165 -2.30 -1.16 2.06
C ASP A 165 -2.07 -2.03 3.29
N SER A 166 -1.84 -3.33 3.06
CA SER A 166 -1.55 -4.29 4.14
C SER A 166 -0.30 -3.90 4.95
N LEU A 167 0.74 -3.36 4.29
CA LEU A 167 1.91 -2.86 4.99
C LEU A 167 1.58 -1.64 5.84
N CYS A 168 0.78 -0.71 5.33
CA CYS A 168 0.35 0.46 6.09
C CYS A 168 -0.47 0.06 7.32
N ASP A 169 -1.37 -0.92 7.19
CA ASP A 169 -2.16 -1.47 8.30
C ASP A 169 -1.26 -2.14 9.35
N LEU A 170 -0.28 -2.93 8.90
CA LEU A 170 0.70 -3.56 9.78
C LEU A 170 1.54 -2.53 10.55
N MET A 171 1.95 -1.44 9.91
CA MET A 171 2.70 -0.36 10.58
C MET A 171 1.88 0.41 11.62
N ASP A 172 0.55 0.38 11.53
CA ASP A 172 -0.33 1.00 12.52
C ASP A 172 -0.54 0.10 13.75
N CYS A 173 -0.50 -1.22 13.57
CA CYS A 173 -0.82 -2.19 14.62
C CYS A 173 0.41 -2.87 15.26
N ASP A 174 1.51 -3.02 14.54
CA ASP A 174 2.68 -3.80 14.98
C ASP A 174 3.84 -2.88 15.41
N PRO A 175 4.22 -2.87 16.71
CA PRO A 175 5.33 -2.05 17.19
C PRO A 175 6.69 -2.49 16.65
N SER A 176 6.81 -3.65 16.00
CA SER A 176 8.06 -4.14 15.43
C SER A 176 8.63 -3.17 14.38
N PHE A 177 7.78 -2.51 13.60
CA PHE A 177 8.21 -1.49 12.62
C PHE A 177 8.81 -0.26 13.30
N LEU A 178 8.24 0.14 14.44
CA LEU A 178 8.77 1.25 15.23
C LEU A 178 10.13 0.90 15.83
N LEU A 179 10.26 -0.30 16.37
CA LEU A 179 11.45 -0.74 17.10
C LEU A 179 12.57 -1.24 16.18
N GLY A 180 12.30 -1.39 14.88
CA GLY A 180 13.19 -2.12 13.98
C GLY A 180 13.39 -3.58 14.39
N ALA A 181 12.40 -4.16 15.08
CA ALA A 181 12.47 -5.50 15.64
C ALA A 181 12.07 -6.55 14.60
N VAL A 182 12.59 -7.77 14.79
CA VAL A 182 12.14 -8.93 14.00
C VAL A 182 10.75 -9.32 14.48
N ARG A 183 9.79 -9.38 13.55
CA ARG A 183 8.44 -9.84 13.87
C ARG A 183 8.47 -11.31 14.30
N CYS A 184 8.04 -11.59 15.52
CA CYS A 184 7.90 -12.96 16.00
C CYS A 184 6.63 -13.56 15.40
N LEU A 185 6.76 -14.66 14.65
CA LEU A 185 5.59 -15.40 14.19
C LEU A 185 5.04 -16.20 15.38
N PRO A 186 3.74 -16.06 15.75
CA PRO A 186 3.16 -16.86 16.82
C PRO A 186 3.22 -18.34 16.45
N LEU A 187 3.86 -19.13 17.30
CA LEU A 187 4.02 -20.57 17.11
C LEU A 187 2.99 -21.32 17.95
N ALA A 188 2.31 -22.31 17.37
CA ALA A 188 1.36 -23.15 18.11
C ALA A 188 2.05 -23.79 19.33
N PRO A 189 1.43 -23.80 20.53
CA PRO A 189 2.08 -24.30 21.74
C PRO A 189 2.63 -25.71 21.59
N ALA A 190 1.87 -26.61 20.95
CA ALA A 190 2.31 -27.98 20.69
C ALA A 190 3.60 -28.06 19.84
N LEU A 191 3.71 -27.23 18.80
CA LEU A 191 4.90 -27.18 17.96
C LEU A 191 6.10 -26.57 18.71
N ARG A 192 5.87 -25.53 19.52
CA ARG A 192 6.88 -24.95 20.39
C ARG A 192 7.43 -26.00 21.37
N ASP A 193 6.55 -26.79 21.97
CA ASP A 193 6.94 -27.81 22.93
C ASP A 193 7.70 -28.96 22.25
N GLN A 194 7.29 -29.37 21.04
CA GLN A 194 8.01 -30.35 20.24
C GLN A 194 9.43 -29.88 19.88
N ILE A 195 9.57 -28.65 19.39
CA ILE A 195 10.88 -28.06 19.07
C ILE A 195 11.75 -27.99 20.34
N THR A 196 11.18 -27.53 21.46
CA THR A 196 11.89 -27.41 22.74
C THR A 196 12.39 -28.78 23.21
N GLN A 197 11.54 -29.82 23.15
CA GLN A 197 11.93 -31.19 23.51
C GLN A 197 13.01 -31.75 22.59
N ALA A 198 12.93 -31.50 21.28
CA ALA A 198 13.94 -31.93 20.31
C ALA A 198 15.30 -31.26 20.58
N MET A 199 15.31 -29.95 20.85
CA MET A 199 16.52 -29.21 21.20
C MET A 199 17.13 -29.73 22.50
N LEU A 200 16.32 -29.93 23.55
CA LEU A 200 16.80 -30.47 24.83
C LEU A 200 17.43 -31.85 24.67
N LYS A 201 16.81 -32.76 23.91
CA LYS A 201 17.36 -34.10 23.63
C LYS A 201 18.72 -34.04 22.93
N HIS A 202 18.88 -33.15 21.95
CA HIS A 202 20.12 -33.04 21.18
C HIS A 202 21.24 -32.34 21.98
N CYS A 203 20.92 -31.27 22.70
CA CYS A 203 21.87 -30.56 23.56
C CYS A 203 22.32 -31.41 24.75
N ALA A 204 21.44 -32.24 25.33
CA ALA A 204 21.80 -33.19 26.38
C ALA A 204 22.78 -34.26 25.88
N LYS A 205 22.58 -34.76 24.65
CA LYS A 205 23.47 -35.75 24.01
C LYS A 205 24.88 -35.20 23.75
N HIS A 206 24.99 -33.93 23.34
CA HIS A 206 26.29 -33.26 23.19
C HIS A 206 27.00 -33.00 24.53
N LYS A 207 26.27 -32.62 25.59
CA LYS A 207 26.86 -32.48 26.94
C LYS A 207 27.42 -33.79 27.48
N ALA A 208 26.79 -34.92 27.18
CA ALA A 208 27.30 -36.24 27.54
C ALA A 208 28.55 -36.62 26.73
N SER A 209 28.56 -36.33 25.41
CA SER A 209 29.70 -36.63 24.54
C SER A 209 30.95 -35.79 24.85
N THR A 210 30.80 -34.54 25.28
CA THR A 210 31.94 -33.68 25.66
C THR A 210 32.53 -34.06 27.03
N ARG A 211 31.74 -34.68 27.93
CA ARG A 211 32.23 -35.16 29.23
C ARG A 211 33.05 -36.46 29.13
N SER A 212 32.90 -37.25 28.07
CA SER A 212 33.68 -38.48 27.87
C SER A 212 35.09 -38.27 27.29
N PHE A 213 35.47 -37.05 26.88
CA PHE A 213 36.82 -36.75 26.36
C PHE A 213 37.79 -36.15 27.39
N ASN A 214 37.37 -35.96 28.64
CA ASN A 214 38.19 -35.42 29.74
C ASN A 214 38.45 -36.45 30.87
N CYS A 215 38.49 -37.75 30.55
CA CYS A 215 39.00 -38.79 31.44
C CYS A 215 40.20 -39.48 30.79
#